data_AF-A0A645HEH3-F1
#
_entry.id   AF-A0A645HEH3-F1
#
_cell.length_a   1.000
_cell.length_b   1.000
_cell.length_c   1.000
_cell.angle_alpha   90.00
_cell.angle_beta   90.00
_cell.angle_gamma   90.00
#
_symmetry.space_group_name_H-M   'P 1'
#
loop_
_entity.id
_entity.type
_entity.pdbx_description
1 polymer ?
#
loop_
_entity_poly.entity_id
_entity_poly.type
_entity_poly.pdbx_seq_one_letter_code
_entity_poly.pdbx_strand_id
1 'polypeptide(L)'
;MIRYRAGLPGLTDEEVSNPEVLRGIILKERFIEFALEGRRYHDQRRWKRLEDDYQPFEGMNVEALKSQPDMFFKRTRIFHPNVRRNYDRRLYFFPIPTSDTDKNPNLIQNPGW
;
A
#
# COMPACT_ATOMS: atom_id res chain seq x y z
N MET A 1 4.89 19.87 13.42
CA MET A 1 5.84 19.27 12.45
C MET A 1 5.70 17.75 12.56
N ILE A 2 5.21 16.99 11.57
CA ILE A 2 4.63 17.38 10.28
C ILE A 2 3.32 18.15 10.49
N ARG A 3 2.13 17.54 10.33
CA ARG A 3 0.74 18.03 10.52
C ARG A 3 0.51 19.55 10.49
N TYR A 4 0.99 20.28 11.50
CA TYR A 4 1.05 21.75 11.51
C TYR A 4 1.53 22.41 10.20
N ARG A 5 2.55 21.85 9.51
CA ARG A 5 3.01 22.37 8.20
C ARG A 5 1.93 22.23 7.11
N ALA A 6 1.08 21.21 7.22
CA ALA A 6 -0.05 20.96 6.34
C ALA A 6 -1.36 21.63 6.85
N GLY A 7 -1.29 22.49 7.87
CA GLY A 7 -2.47 23.15 8.47
C GLY A 7 -3.37 22.22 9.28
N LEU A 8 -2.94 21.00 9.59
CA LEU A 8 -3.71 20.03 10.38
C LEU A 8 -3.51 20.24 11.89
N PRO A 9 -4.55 19.98 12.72
CA PRO A 9 -4.44 20.06 14.17
C PRO A 9 -3.42 19.06 14.73
N GLY A 10 -2.94 19.34 15.94
CA GLY A 10 -2.14 18.40 16.73
C GLY A 10 -2.88 17.08 17.00
N LEU A 11 -2.16 16.13 17.60
CA LEU A 11 -2.79 14.93 18.16
C LEU A 11 -3.33 15.25 19.55
N THR A 12 -4.35 14.52 20.01
CA THR A 12 -4.86 14.66 21.38
C THR A 12 -4.05 13.84 22.37
N ASP A 13 -4.14 14.14 23.66
CA ASP A 13 -3.43 13.38 24.70
C ASP A 13 -3.92 11.93 24.75
N GLU A 14 -5.20 11.67 24.47
CA GLU A 14 -5.76 10.32 24.34
C GLU A 14 -5.12 9.55 23.17
N GLU A 15 -5.01 10.18 21.99
CA GLU A 15 -4.36 9.59 20.81
C GLU A 15 -2.88 9.25 21.07
N VAL A 16 -2.18 10.09 21.84
CA VAL A 16 -0.77 9.89 22.20
C VAL A 16 -0.62 8.83 23.30
N SER A 17 -1.57 8.74 24.23
CA SER A 17 -1.52 7.80 25.37
C SER A 17 -1.61 6.31 24.98
N ASN A 18 -2.18 6.01 23.80
CA ASN A 18 -2.35 4.63 23.32
C ASN A 18 -1.33 4.30 22.21
N PRO A 19 -0.33 3.43 22.47
CA PRO A 19 0.73 3.15 21.51
C PRO A 19 0.28 2.59 20.16
N GLU A 20 -0.80 1.79 20.12
CA GLU A 20 -1.30 1.21 18.85
C GLU A 20 -2.08 2.23 18.02
N VAL A 21 -2.83 3.13 18.69
CA VAL A 21 -3.49 4.27 18.03
C VAL A 21 -2.43 5.23 17.47
N LEU A 22 -1.47 5.63 18.30
CA LEU A 22 -0.36 6.50 17.89
C LEU A 22 0.45 5.89 16.75
N ARG A 23 0.73 4.58 16.80
CA ARG A 23 1.37 3.85 15.70
C ARG A 23 0.52 3.92 14.44
N GLY A 24 -0.78 3.64 14.51
CA GLY A 24 -1.71 3.77 13.38
C GLY A 24 -1.68 5.16 12.73
N ILE A 25 -1.66 6.22 13.56
CA ILE A 25 -1.54 7.62 13.12
C ILE A 25 -0.19 7.85 12.41
N ILE A 26 0.93 7.44 13.01
CA ILE A 26 2.27 7.60 12.39
C ILE A 26 2.37 6.89 11.03
N LEU A 27 1.79 5.68 10.91
CA LEU A 27 1.75 4.94 9.63
C LEU A 27 0.92 5.70 8.57
N LYS A 28 -0.20 6.30 8.97
CA LYS A 28 -1.08 7.10 8.09
C LYS A 28 -0.44 8.42 7.66
N GLU A 29 0.13 9.17 8.60
CA GLU A 29 0.88 10.40 8.31
C GLU A 29 2.01 10.13 7.32
N ARG A 30 2.80 9.07 7.55
CA ARG A 30 3.88 8.69 6.64
C ARG A 30 3.40 8.28 5.25
N PHE A 31 2.23 7.65 5.14
CA PHE A 31 1.64 7.31 3.85
C PHE A 31 1.18 8.54 3.05
N ILE A 32 0.61 9.53 3.74
CA ILE A 32 0.15 10.79 3.12
C ILE A 32 1.35 11.67 2.74
N GLU A 33 2.29 11.85 3.67
CA GLU A 33 3.44 12.75 3.52
C GLU A 33 4.36 12.35 2.36
N PHE A 34 4.65 11.05 2.22
CA PHE A 34 5.54 10.52 1.19
C PHE A 34 4.78 9.82 0.04
N ALA A 35 3.55 10.28 -0.23
CA ALA A 35 2.76 9.77 -1.35
C ALA A 35 3.52 9.98 -2.67
N LEU A 36 3.58 8.95 -3.51
CA LEU A 36 4.31 8.92 -4.79
C LEU A 36 5.86 9.04 -4.70
N GLU A 37 6.47 9.12 -3.52
CA GLU A 37 7.94 9.17 -3.32
C GLU A 37 8.62 7.79 -3.18
N GLY A 38 8.02 6.73 -3.74
CA GLY A 38 8.57 5.36 -3.68
C GLY A 38 8.64 4.70 -2.29
N ARG A 39 8.29 5.41 -1.21
CA ARG A 39 8.41 4.90 0.17
C ARG A 39 7.47 3.73 0.48
N ARG A 40 6.22 3.80 0.00
CA ARG A 40 5.15 2.82 0.27
C ARG A 40 5.57 1.37 0.01
N TYR A 41 6.30 1.12 -1.08
CA TYR A 41 6.75 -0.20 -1.49
C TYR A 41 7.61 -0.91 -0.43
N HIS A 42 8.53 -0.18 0.20
CA HIS A 42 9.42 -0.71 1.24
C HIS A 42 8.77 -0.65 2.62
N ASP A 43 7.95 0.38 2.88
CA ASP A 43 7.24 0.58 4.13
C ASP A 43 6.29 -0.58 4.46
N GLN A 44 5.47 -1.02 3.50
CA GLN A 44 4.56 -2.16 3.74
C GLN A 44 5.31 -3.49 3.93
N ARG A 45 6.47 -3.65 3.27
CA ARG A 45 7.32 -4.84 3.43
C ARG A 45 7.93 -4.90 4.82
N ARG A 46 8.61 -3.84 5.26
CA ARG A 46 9.27 -3.80 6.59
C ARG A 46 8.28 -3.87 7.76
N TRP A 47 7.04 -3.41 7.56
CA TRP A 47 5.99 -3.49 8.58
C TRP A 47 5.22 -4.81 8.58
N LYS A 48 5.47 -5.72 7.63
CA LYS A 48 4.69 -6.96 7.43
C LYS A 48 3.19 -6.66 7.24
N ARG A 49 2.91 -5.74 6.30
CA ARG A 49 1.56 -5.26 5.92
C ARG A 49 1.38 -5.17 4.40
N LEU A 50 2.07 -6.01 3.64
CA LEU A 50 2.02 -5.99 2.17
C LEU A 50 0.61 -6.30 1.66
N GLU A 51 -0.11 -7.21 2.32
CA GLU A 51 -1.51 -7.58 2.07
C GLU A 51 -2.50 -6.39 2.04
N ASP A 52 -2.24 -5.32 2.80
CA ASP A 52 -3.07 -4.11 2.83
C ASP A 52 -3.07 -3.41 1.45
N ASP A 53 -1.97 -3.51 0.71
CA ASP A 53 -1.84 -2.92 -0.63
C ASP A 53 -2.42 -3.81 -1.73
N TYR A 54 -2.86 -5.03 -1.43
CA TYR A 54 -3.44 -5.97 -2.41
C TYR A 54 -4.97 -6.09 -2.29
N GLN A 55 -5.59 -5.28 -1.42
CA GLN A 55 -7.04 -5.15 -1.38
C GLN A 55 -7.60 -4.65 -2.74
N PRO A 56 -8.85 -5.00 -3.08
CA PRO A 56 -9.51 -4.52 -4.29
C PRO A 56 -9.43 -3.00 -4.42
N PHE A 57 -9.00 -2.51 -5.59
CA PHE A 57 -8.97 -1.08 -5.85
C PHE A 57 -10.39 -0.54 -6.09
N GLU A 58 -10.72 0.55 -5.40
CA GLU A 58 -12.01 1.22 -5.50
C GLU A 58 -11.83 2.67 -5.94
N GLY A 59 -12.81 3.21 -6.63
CA GLY A 59 -12.83 4.60 -7.05
C GLY A 59 -14.20 5.01 -7.56
N MET A 60 -14.26 6.16 -8.24
CA MET A 60 -15.45 6.59 -8.96
C MET A 60 -15.71 5.69 -10.18
N ASN A 61 -16.97 5.57 -10.58
CA ASN A 61 -17.35 4.73 -11.70
C ASN A 61 -17.02 5.41 -13.04
N VAL A 62 -15.81 5.18 -13.52
CA VAL A 62 -15.32 5.70 -14.82
C VAL A 62 -16.03 5.08 -16.03
N GLU A 63 -16.80 4.00 -15.84
CA GLU A 63 -17.62 3.35 -16.88
C GLU A 63 -19.05 3.92 -16.95
N ALA A 64 -19.37 4.95 -16.13
CA ALA A 64 -20.67 5.60 -16.16
C ALA A 64 -20.96 6.24 -17.53
N LEU A 65 -22.14 5.92 -18.08
CA LEU A 65 -22.61 6.50 -19.34
C LEU A 65 -22.83 8.01 -19.20
N LYS A 66 -22.52 8.77 -20.25
CA LYS A 66 -22.77 10.23 -20.31
C LYS A 66 -24.23 10.62 -20.06
N SER A 67 -25.17 9.71 -20.33
CA SER A 67 -26.61 9.87 -20.05
C SER A 67 -26.99 9.70 -18.57
N GLN A 68 -26.06 9.26 -17.72
CA GLN A 68 -26.26 8.99 -16.30
C GLN A 68 -25.10 9.59 -15.47
N PRO A 69 -24.92 10.93 -15.45
CA PRO A 69 -23.77 11.57 -14.81
C PRO A 69 -23.65 11.22 -13.31
N ASP A 70 -24.77 11.07 -12.60
CA ASP A 70 -24.79 10.70 -11.17
C ASP A 70 -24.19 9.32 -10.90
N MET A 71 -24.17 8.42 -11.91
CA MET A 71 -23.55 7.10 -11.77
C MET A 71 -22.04 7.18 -11.63
N PHE A 72 -21.38 8.24 -12.12
CA PHE A 72 -19.94 8.46 -11.96
C PHE A 72 -19.55 8.55 -10.48
N PHE A 73 -20.32 9.29 -9.69
CA PHE A 73 -20.06 9.53 -8.26
C PHE A 73 -20.37 8.32 -7.37
N LYS A 74 -20.84 7.20 -7.92
CA LYS A 74 -20.97 5.95 -7.19
C LYS A 74 -19.61 5.29 -7.06
N ARG A 75 -19.18 5.08 -5.81
CA ARG A 75 -17.98 4.29 -5.50
C ARG A 75 -18.17 2.86 -5.99
N THR A 76 -17.24 2.38 -6.80
CA THR A 76 -17.26 1.04 -7.39
C THR A 76 -15.89 0.39 -7.28
N ARG A 77 -15.86 -0.95 -7.35
CA ARG A 77 -14.64 -1.73 -7.51
C ARG A 77 -14.16 -1.60 -8.95
N ILE A 78 -12.95 -1.11 -9.16
CA ILE A 78 -12.38 -0.94 -10.50
C ILE A 78 -11.83 -2.31 -10.96
N PHE A 79 -12.40 -2.86 -12.03
CA PHE A 79 -12.06 -4.19 -12.55
C PHE A 79 -11.26 -4.13 -13.87
N HIS A 80 -10.26 -3.27 -13.93
CA HIS A 80 -9.37 -3.15 -15.10
C HIS A 80 -8.19 -4.14 -15.03
N PRO A 81 -7.73 -4.75 -16.14
CA PRO A 81 -6.58 -5.68 -16.12
C PRO A 81 -5.34 -5.12 -15.42
N ASN A 82 -5.00 -3.85 -15.67
CA ASN A 82 -3.83 -3.17 -15.09
C ASN A 82 -3.93 -2.91 -13.57
N VAL A 83 -5.09 -3.17 -12.93
CA VAL A 83 -5.26 -3.02 -11.47
C VAL A 83 -5.58 -4.34 -10.76
N ARG A 84 -5.51 -5.48 -11.46
CA ARG A 84 -5.65 -6.80 -10.82
C ARG A 84 -4.46 -7.07 -9.89
N ARG A 85 -4.73 -7.18 -8.59
CA ARG A 85 -3.73 -7.47 -7.55
C ARG A 85 -3.97 -8.89 -7.02
N ASN A 86 -3.00 -9.78 -7.25
CA ASN A 86 -2.96 -11.12 -6.65
C ASN A 86 -1.89 -11.12 -5.57
N TYR A 87 -2.28 -11.36 -4.32
CA TYR A 87 -1.36 -11.40 -3.19
C TYR A 87 -0.79 -12.80 -2.99
N ASP A 88 0.51 -12.87 -2.70
CA ASP A 88 1.19 -14.05 -2.21
C ASP A 88 2.26 -13.58 -1.21
N ARG A 89 2.50 -14.36 -0.14
CA ARG A 89 3.48 -14.04 0.90
C ARG A 89 4.92 -14.04 0.37
N ARG A 90 5.23 -14.72 -0.74
CA ARG A 90 6.56 -14.62 -1.38
C ARG A 90 6.90 -13.21 -1.86
N LEU A 91 5.89 -12.39 -2.16
CA LEU A 91 6.05 -11.03 -2.70
C LEU A 91 6.70 -10.04 -1.70
N TYR A 92 6.90 -10.44 -0.44
CA TYR A 92 7.75 -9.72 0.51
C TYR A 92 9.20 -9.59 0.03
N PHE A 93 9.69 -10.56 -0.74
CA PHE A 93 11.04 -10.60 -1.32
C PHE A 93 10.98 -10.61 -2.85
N PHE A 94 12.04 -10.15 -3.50
CA PHE A 94 12.24 -10.39 -4.93
C PHE A 94 12.80 -11.80 -5.16
N PRO A 95 12.47 -12.48 -6.27
CA PRO A 95 13.18 -13.68 -6.67
C PRO A 95 14.64 -13.35 -6.97
N ILE A 96 15.55 -14.22 -6.53
CA ILE A 96 16.93 -14.24 -7.03
C ILE A 96 16.88 -14.81 -8.46
N PRO A 97 17.57 -14.21 -9.45
CA PRO A 97 17.60 -14.75 -10.81
C PRO A 97 18.11 -16.19 -10.84
N THR A 98 17.40 -17.08 -11.54
CA THR A 98 17.74 -18.52 -11.63
C THR A 98 19.17 -18.70 -12.17
N SER A 99 19.58 -17.86 -13.12
CA SER A 99 20.95 -17.84 -13.65
C SER A 99 22.04 -17.64 -12.60
N ASP A 100 21.72 -17.11 -11.42
CA ASP A 100 22.70 -16.87 -10.35
C ASP A 100 22.64 -17.97 -9.27
N THR A 101 21.46 -18.56 -9.02
CA THR A 101 21.34 -19.78 -8.21
C THR A 101 22.01 -20.97 -8.90
N ASP A 102 21.90 -21.08 -10.24
CA ASP A 102 22.52 -22.16 -11.02
C ASP A 102 24.06 -22.08 -11.02
N LYS A 103 24.63 -20.87 -10.92
CA LYS A 103 26.09 -20.64 -10.85
C LYS A 103 26.67 -20.94 -9.47
N ASN A 104 25.90 -20.78 -8.40
CA ASN A 104 26.37 -20.92 -7.03
C ASN A 104 25.44 -21.83 -6.23
N PRO A 105 25.77 -23.12 -6.03
CA PRO A 105 24.91 -24.06 -5.31
C PRO A 105 24.73 -23.71 -3.81
N ASN A 106 25.51 -22.77 -3.26
CA ASN A 106 25.30 -22.24 -1.91
C ASN A 106 24.33 -21.05 -1.85
N LEU A 107 23.87 -20.52 -3.00
CA LEU A 107 22.93 -19.41 -3.07
C LEU A 107 21.49 -19.93 -3.07
N ILE A 108 20.89 -19.98 -1.89
CA ILE A 108 19.52 -20.46 -1.68
C ILE A 108 18.52 -19.37 -2.09
N GLN A 109 17.46 -19.76 -2.79
CA GLN A 109 16.37 -18.89 -3.24
C GLN A 109 15.55 -18.31 -2.06
N ASN A 110 14.95 -17.13 -2.28
CA ASN A 110 14.03 -16.52 -1.31
C ASN A 110 12.72 -17.34 -1.15
N PRO A 111 12.10 -17.37 0.05
CA PRO A 111 10.96 -18.25 0.31
C PRO A 111 9.78 -18.09 -0.66
N GLY A 112 9.41 -19.19 -1.33
CA GLY A 112 8.25 -19.28 -2.25
C GLY A 112 8.52 -18.87 -3.70
N TRP A 113 9.77 -18.52 -4.03
CA TRP A 113 10.24 -18.27 -5.40
C TRP A 113 10.96 -19.49 -5.99
#